data_AF-A0A970FUI7-F1
#
_entry.id   AF-A0A970FUI7-F1
#
_cell.length_a   1.000
_cell.length_b   1.000
_cell.length_c   1.000
_cell.angle_alpha   90.00
_cell.angle_beta   90.00
_cell.angle_gamma   90.00
#
_symmetry.space_group_name_H-M   'P 1'
#
loop_
_entity.id
_entity.type
_entity.pdbx_description
1 polymer ?
#
loop_
_entity_poly.entity_id
_entity_poly.type
_entity_poly.pdbx_seq_one_letter_code
_entity_poly.pdbx_strand_id
1 'polypeptide(L)' 'MSTIPFSDQISGLTYSGLGYPLRQATLQRGSTRGISNQFTSEGRATLSLDTGTALVCVTRENV' A
#
# COMPACT_ATOMS: atom_id res chain seq x y z
N MET A 1 2.17 5.17 5.61
CA MET A 1 1.02 4.47 4.98
C MET A 1 1.31 2.98 4.92
N SER A 2 0.36 2.16 5.36
CA SER A 2 0.44 0.70 5.24
C SER A 2 -0.77 0.19 4.46
N THR A 3 -0.56 -0.72 3.51
CA THR A 3 -1.62 -1.50 2.86
C THR A 3 -1.55 -2.93 3.34
N ILE A 4 -2.65 -3.45 3.88
CA ILE A 4 -2.73 -4.80 4.43
C ILE A 4 -3.82 -5.55 3.65
N PRO A 5 -3.53 -6.70 3.03
CA PRO A 5 -4.55 -7.52 2.40
C PRO A 5 -5.58 -7.99 3.45
N PHE A 6 -6.85 -7.66 3.23
CA PHE A 6 -7.96 -8.07 4.11
C PHE A 6 -8.63 -9.34 3.58
N SER A 7 -8.81 -9.43 2.25
CA SER A 7 -9.08 -10.69 1.57
C SER A 7 -7.84 -11.60 1.55
N ASP A 8 -8.02 -12.88 1.24
CA ASP A 8 -6.90 -13.85 1.16
C ASP A 8 -5.79 -13.43 0.19
N GLN A 9 -6.16 -12.72 -0.88
CA GLN A 9 -5.23 -12.11 -1.83
C GLN A 9 -5.78 -10.76 -2.31
N ILE A 10 -4.88 -9.84 -2.62
CA ILE A 10 -5.15 -8.63 -3.41
C ILE A 10 -4.22 -8.60 -4.62
N SER A 11 -4.70 -8.14 -5.79
CA SER A 11 -3.94 -8.13 -7.04
C SER A 11 -4.05 -6.79 -7.77
N GLY A 12 -3.04 -6.50 -8.60
CA GLY A 12 -2.99 -5.25 -9.36
C GLY A 12 -2.56 -4.02 -8.54
N LEU A 13 -2.04 -4.24 -7.34
CA LEU A 13 -1.70 -3.17 -6.42
C LEU A 13 -0.58 -2.29 -6.97
N THR A 14 -0.87 -1.00 -7.14
CA THR A 14 0.09 -0.02 -7.67
C THR A 14 0.11 1.22 -6.78
N TYR A 15 1.32 1.71 -6.50
CA TYR A 15 1.55 2.93 -5.71
C TYR A 15 2.21 4.01 -6.55
N SER A 16 1.79 5.26 -6.38
CA SER A 16 2.56 6.45 -6.79
C SER A 16 2.70 7.43 -5.63
N GLY A 17 3.77 8.21 -5.60
CA GLY A 17 4.03 9.19 -4.54
C GLY A 17 4.44 8.59 -3.19
N LEU A 18 4.91 7.33 -3.18
CA LEU A 18 5.40 6.63 -1.99
C LEU A 18 6.84 6.15 -2.19
N GLY A 19 7.63 6.13 -1.11
CA GLY A 19 9.06 5.79 -1.13
C GLY A 19 9.37 4.35 -1.54
N TYR A 20 8.46 3.41 -1.29
CA TYR A 20 8.57 2.02 -1.72
C TYR A 20 7.49 1.71 -2.76
N PRO A 21 7.74 1.98 -4.06
CA PRO A 21 6.71 1.83 -5.09
C PRO A 21 6.37 0.36 -5.33
N LEU A 22 5.10 0.10 -5.59
CA LEU A 22 4.61 -1.15 -6.16
C LEU A 22 4.02 -0.88 -7.55
N ARG A 23 4.12 -1.87 -8.44
CA ARG A 23 3.58 -1.86 -9.79
C ARG A 23 2.91 -3.19 -10.03
N GLN A 24 1.59 -3.19 -10.21
CA GLN A 24 0.78 -4.38 -10.51
C GLN A 24 1.09 -5.57 -9.58
N ALA A 25 1.32 -5.28 -8.30
CA ALA A 25 1.74 -6.27 -7.33
C ALA A 25 0.57 -7.12 -6.85
N THR A 26 0.87 -8.38 -6.55
CA THR A 26 -0.03 -9.31 -5.86
C THR A 26 0.49 -9.56 -4.46
N LEU A 27 -0.38 -9.46 -3.45
CA LEU A 27 -0.05 -9.70 -2.04
C LEU A 27 -1.04 -10.69 -1.44
N GLN A 28 -0.52 -11.68 -0.71
CA GLN A 28 -1.32 -12.63 0.07
C GLN A 28 -1.59 -12.09 1.48
N ARG A 29 -2.71 -12.48 2.08
CA ARG A 29 -3.00 -12.20 3.49
C ARG A 29 -1.89 -12.76 4.38
N GLY A 30 -1.48 -11.96 5.36
CA GLY A 30 -0.32 -12.25 6.20
C GLY A 30 1.01 -11.75 5.63
N SER A 31 1.05 -11.28 4.38
CA SER A 31 2.22 -10.56 3.87
C SER A 31 2.42 -9.25 4.61
N THR A 32 3.68 -8.93 4.93
CA THR A 32 4.09 -7.64 5.47
C THR A 32 4.55 -6.66 4.38
N ARG A 33 4.58 -7.10 3.13
CA ARG A 33 4.96 -6.26 2.00
C ARG A 33 3.84 -5.25 1.72
N GLY A 34 4.17 -3.96 1.77
CA GLY A 34 3.18 -2.87 1.70
C GLY A 34 2.93 -2.17 3.04
N ILE A 35 3.53 -2.66 4.14
CA ILE A 35 3.50 -2.01 5.45
C ILE A 35 4.60 -0.94 5.57
N SER A 36 4.30 0.14 6.31
CA SER A 36 5.24 1.21 6.68
C SER A 36 5.88 1.94 5.49
N ASN A 37 5.10 2.14 4.44
CA ASN A 37 5.50 2.99 3.33
C ASN A 37 5.46 4.47 3.74
N GLN A 38 6.27 5.29 3.11
CA GLN A 38 6.41 6.71 3.45
C GLN A 38 5.99 7.56 2.25
N PHE A 39 5.33 8.70 2.52
CA PHE A 39 5.05 9.67 1.48
C PHE A 39 6.37 10.27 0.98
N THR A 40 6.48 10.47 -0.33
CA THR A 40 7.60 11.25 -0.87
C THR A 40 7.41 12.74 -0.56
N SER A 41 8.41 13.56 -0.89
CA SER A 41 8.34 15.02 -0.75
C SER A 41 7.21 15.68 -1.54
N GLU A 42 6.57 14.96 -2.47
CA GLU A 42 5.39 15.44 -3.20
C GLU A 42 4.15 15.57 -2.31
N GLY A 43 4.11 14.90 -1.14
CA GLY A 43 3.02 15.01 -0.17
C GLY A 43 1.68 14.42 -0.62
N ARG A 44 1.64 13.74 -1.78
CA ARG A 44 0.46 13.08 -2.33
C ARG A 44 0.81 11.64 -2.68
N ALA A 45 -0.06 10.70 -2.33
CA ALA A 45 0.04 9.32 -2.76
C ALA A 45 -1.25 8.86 -3.45
N THR A 46 -1.12 7.98 -4.43
CA THR A 46 -2.24 7.29 -5.08
C THR A 46 -2.03 5.79 -4.99
N LEU A 47 -3.13 5.08 -4.73
CA LEU A 47 -3.21 3.64 -4.71
C LEU A 47 -4.30 3.20 -5.68
N SER A 48 -3.97 2.26 -6.57
CA SER A 48 -4.96 1.53 -7.35
C SER A 48 -4.88 0.04 -7.02
N LEU A 49 -6.03 -0.61 -7.09
CA LEU A 49 -6.18 -2.03 -6.84
C LEU A 49 -7.18 -2.59 -7.84
N ASP A 50 -6.83 -3.70 -8.49
CA ASP A 50 -7.69 -4.30 -9.51
C ASP A 50 -8.68 -5.28 -8.87
N THR A 51 -8.21 -6.12 -7.92
CA THR A 51 -9.06 -7.11 -7.25
C THR A 51 -8.72 -7.32 -5.77
N GLY A 52 -9.74 -7.74 -5.00
CA GLY A 52 -9.64 -8.02 -3.56
C GLY A 52 -10.03 -6.83 -2.68
N THR A 53 -9.79 -6.96 -1.38
CA THR A 53 -10.07 -5.90 -0.39
C THR A 53 -8.81 -5.65 0.44
N ALA A 54 -8.44 -4.38 0.57
CA ALA A 54 -7.29 -3.96 1.35
C ALA A 54 -7.70 -3.00 2.47
N LEU A 55 -7.09 -3.16 3.64
CA LEU A 55 -7.11 -2.17 4.70
C LEU A 55 -5.94 -1.20 4.48
N VAL A 56 -6.23 0.10 4.42
CA VAL A 56 -5.22 1.14 4.31
C VAL A 56 -5.14 1.91 5.62
N CYS A 57 -3.97 1.95 6.22
CA CYS A 57 -3.69 2.70 7.42
C CYS A 57 -2.76 3.88 7.11
N VAL A 58 -3.19 5.09 7.45
CA VAL A 58 -2.37 6.31 7.38
C VAL A 58 -2.21 6.83 8.81
N THR A 59 -0.98 6.78 9.30
CA THR A 59 -0.59 7.30 10.60
C THR A 59 0.28 8.54 10.41
N ARG A 60 0.24 9.48 11.36
CA ARG A 60 1.23 10.55 11.42
C ARG A 60 2.54 9.98 11.96
N GLU A 61 3.66 10.36 11.37
CA GLU A 61 4.95 10.24 12.04
C GLU A 61 5.08 11.41 13.00
N ASN A 62 5.24 11.09 14.29
CA ASN A 62 5.60 12.10 15.28
C ASN A 62 7.12 12.24 15.20
N VAL A 63 7.58 13.37 14.67
CA VAL A 63 8.99 13.80 14.73
C VAL A 63 9.13 14.78 15.88
#